data_AF-A0A2D9YD92-F1
#
_entry.id   AF-A0A2D9YD92-F1
#
_cell.length_a   1.000
_cell.length_b   1.000
_cell.length_c   1.000
_cell.angle_alpha   90.00
_cell.angle_beta   90.00
_cell.angle_gamma   90.00
#
_symmetry.space_group_name_H-M   'P 1'
#
loop_
_entity.id
_entity.type
_entity.pdbx_description
1 polymer ?
#
loop_
_entity_poly.entity_id
_entity_poly.type
_entity_poly.pdbx_seq_one_letter_code
_entity_poly.pdbx_strand_id
1 'polypeptide(L)'
;MKLSALIRSLRQFYFNNPIYTWRLNRVEAREIKIPVFDSWPGEIEVGRDIINGKIVGLKLSNDQSVWEIKPMDPLSFEALHGFTWLRHLRAQGGEVARQRVRKLVSDWLDAFNVWHPVVWRGDILGERISAWLGMFDFFCESASDDFRKRVLQSITKQIMHGLNDIKSNEVGIRRIRTLKGLLIGCTALNFDETRGNLLRRLLHKELELQVLPDGGHISRSPSIHVEFIMALIDIRNISRANGLETNEELQAFIARMSRVLRLWRHGDGKLALFHSSQENGKPLIDSVLGQVESQQKTIYAADNIGFHKVSAGS
;
A
#
# COMPACT_ATOMS: atom_id res chain seq x y z
N MET A 1 -0.87 -13.78 -26.83
CA MET A 1 -1.84 -12.66 -26.78
C MET A 1 -3.31 -13.09 -26.69
N LYS A 2 -3.81 -14.02 -27.51
CA LYS A 2 -5.25 -14.42 -27.48
C LYS A 2 -5.67 -15.15 -26.19
N LEU A 3 -4.81 -16.02 -25.64
CA LEU A 3 -5.13 -16.79 -24.41
C LEU A 3 -5.21 -15.91 -23.16
N SER A 4 -4.31 -14.93 -23.00
CA SER A 4 -4.32 -14.00 -21.85
C SER A 4 -5.53 -13.06 -21.88
N ALA A 5 -5.93 -12.60 -23.07
CA ALA A 5 -7.15 -11.81 -23.26
C ALA A 5 -8.41 -12.64 -22.94
N LEU A 6 -8.46 -13.90 -23.38
CA LEU A 6 -9.56 -14.83 -23.09
C LEU A 6 -9.69 -15.11 -21.59
N ILE A 7 -8.57 -15.40 -20.91
CA ILE A 7 -8.55 -15.62 -19.44
C ILE A 7 -9.03 -14.36 -18.71
N ARG A 8 -8.58 -13.17 -19.14
CA ARG A 8 -9.04 -11.89 -18.57
C ARG A 8 -10.55 -11.69 -18.77
N SER A 9 -11.08 -12.04 -19.95
CA SER A 9 -12.51 -11.93 -20.27
C SER A 9 -13.36 -12.89 -19.44
N LEU A 10 -12.95 -14.16 -19.31
CA LEU A 10 -13.66 -15.16 -18.50
C LEU A 10 -13.65 -14.80 -17.01
N ARG A 11 -12.54 -14.25 -16.53
CA ARG A 11 -12.42 -13.73 -15.16
C ARG A 11 -13.36 -12.55 -14.91
N GLN A 12 -13.37 -11.57 -15.83
CA GLN A 12 -14.30 -10.44 -15.73
C GLN A 12 -15.75 -10.94 -15.74
N PHE A 13 -16.08 -11.92 -16.55
CA PHE A 13 -17.41 -12.54 -16.55
C PHE A 13 -17.76 -13.21 -15.22
N TYR A 14 -16.82 -13.94 -14.62
CA TYR A 14 -17.01 -14.58 -13.31
C TYR A 14 -17.33 -13.56 -12.20
N PHE A 15 -16.58 -12.46 -12.14
CA PHE A 15 -16.78 -11.44 -11.10
C PHE A 15 -17.91 -10.46 -11.39
N ASN A 16 -18.23 -10.22 -12.66
CA ASN A 16 -19.35 -9.38 -13.07
C ASN A 16 -20.70 -10.12 -12.99
N ASN A 17 -20.74 -11.29 -12.37
CA ASN A 17 -21.95 -12.08 -12.20
C ASN A 17 -22.76 -11.58 -10.98
N PRO A 18 -24.08 -11.37 -11.09
CA PRO A 18 -24.95 -11.01 -9.97
C PRO A 18 -24.81 -11.91 -8.73
N ILE A 19 -24.52 -13.20 -8.91
CA ILE A 19 -24.29 -14.16 -7.81
C ILE A 19 -23.03 -13.79 -7.02
N TYR A 20 -21.97 -13.35 -7.72
CA TYR A 20 -20.73 -12.93 -7.08
C TYR A 20 -20.96 -11.66 -6.25
N THR A 21 -21.62 -10.67 -6.83
CA THR A 21 -22.00 -9.43 -6.13
C THR A 21 -22.91 -9.71 -4.93
N TRP A 22 -23.90 -10.60 -5.09
CA TRP A 22 -24.77 -11.04 -4.02
C TRP A 22 -23.99 -11.71 -2.88
N ARG A 23 -23.05 -12.61 -3.21
CA ARG A 23 -22.20 -13.27 -2.22
C ARG A 23 -21.30 -12.28 -1.48
N LEU A 24 -20.70 -11.33 -2.19
CA LEU A 24 -19.90 -10.26 -1.57
C LEU A 24 -20.75 -9.38 -0.65
N ASN A 25 -21.99 -9.07 -1.03
CA ASN A 25 -22.86 -8.22 -0.20
C ASN A 25 -23.33 -8.88 1.09
N ARG A 26 -23.26 -10.22 1.20
CA ARG A 26 -23.53 -10.98 2.43
C ARG A 26 -22.34 -11.09 3.37
N VAL A 27 -21.18 -10.57 2.99
CA VAL A 27 -20.03 -10.52 3.88
C VAL A 27 -20.32 -9.56 5.02
N GLU A 28 -20.21 -10.04 6.25
CA GLU A 28 -20.39 -9.23 7.45
C GLU A 28 -19.11 -8.45 7.80
N ALA A 29 -19.29 -7.34 8.52
CA ALA A 29 -18.17 -6.61 9.08
C ALA A 29 -17.43 -7.49 10.10
N ARG A 30 -16.11 -7.52 10.00
CA ARG A 30 -15.25 -8.14 11.02
C ARG A 30 -14.61 -7.02 11.82
N GLU A 31 -14.55 -7.21 13.13
CA GLU A 31 -13.85 -6.28 14.02
C GLU A 31 -12.34 -6.41 13.87
N ILE A 32 -11.64 -5.31 14.13
CA ILE A 32 -10.19 -5.29 14.23
C ILE A 32 -9.81 -5.93 15.57
N LYS A 33 -9.12 -7.07 15.51
CA LYS A 33 -8.61 -7.79 16.69
C LYS A 33 -7.17 -7.42 17.01
N ILE A 34 -6.42 -7.00 15.99
CA ILE A 34 -5.03 -6.58 16.11
C ILE A 34 -4.92 -5.19 15.51
N PRO A 35 -4.55 -4.16 16.32
CA PRO A 35 -4.48 -2.80 15.83
C PRO A 35 -3.38 -2.66 14.76
N VAL A 36 -3.66 -1.83 13.76
CA VAL A 36 -2.74 -1.51 12.66
C VAL A 36 -2.41 -0.03 12.73
N PHE A 37 -1.13 0.32 12.60
CA PHE A 37 -0.68 1.70 12.58
C PHE A 37 0.14 1.98 11.33
N ASP A 38 -0.30 2.94 10.51
CA ASP A 38 0.54 3.47 9.43
C ASP A 38 1.70 4.26 10.07
N SER A 39 2.92 3.76 9.91
CA SER A 39 4.11 4.33 10.57
C SER A 39 4.80 5.42 9.74
N TRP A 40 4.20 5.82 8.62
CA TRP A 40 4.85 6.66 7.62
C TRP A 40 4.47 8.14 7.79
N PRO A 41 5.43 9.06 7.62
CA PRO A 41 5.15 10.48 7.72
C PRO A 41 4.23 10.94 6.60
N GLY A 42 3.32 11.84 6.93
CA GLY A 42 2.54 12.61 5.96
C GLY A 42 3.06 14.04 5.85
N GLU A 43 2.83 14.63 4.69
CA GLU A 43 3.13 16.05 4.41
C GLU A 43 1.91 16.92 4.71
N ILE A 44 2.09 17.89 5.61
CA ILE A 44 1.04 18.80 6.09
C ILE A 44 0.44 19.64 4.95
N GLU A 45 1.30 20.17 4.07
CA GLU A 45 0.87 21.01 2.95
C GLU A 45 0.01 20.24 1.94
N VAL A 46 0.35 18.97 1.68
CA VAL A 46 -0.49 18.08 0.85
C VAL A 46 -1.83 17.82 1.53
N GLY A 47 -1.86 17.66 2.86
CA GLY A 47 -3.10 17.53 3.62
C GLY A 47 -3.99 18.77 3.49
N ARG A 48 -3.40 19.97 3.56
CA ARG A 48 -4.09 21.24 3.33
C ARG A 48 -4.65 21.35 1.91
N ASP A 49 -3.88 20.95 0.91
CA ASP A 49 -4.32 20.93 -0.48
C ASP A 49 -5.53 19.98 -0.68
N ILE A 50 -5.52 18.79 -0.05
CA ILE A 50 -6.65 17.84 -0.13
C ILE A 50 -7.92 18.39 0.53
N ILE A 51 -7.78 19.12 1.64
CA ILE A 51 -8.89 19.85 2.27
C ILE A 51 -9.46 20.87 1.29
N ASN A 52 -8.59 21.58 0.56
CA ASN A 52 -8.96 22.59 -0.44
C ASN A 52 -9.33 22.01 -1.82
N GLY A 53 -9.58 20.69 -1.91
CA GLY A 53 -10.06 20.05 -3.13
C GLY A 53 -8.99 19.74 -4.18
N LYS A 54 -7.70 19.75 -3.82
CA LYS A 54 -6.62 19.27 -4.68
C LYS A 54 -6.11 17.93 -4.21
N ILE A 55 -6.19 16.90 -5.05
CA ILE A 55 -5.83 15.54 -4.65
C ILE A 55 -5.23 14.80 -5.84
N VAL A 56 -4.06 14.19 -5.66
CA VAL A 56 -3.34 13.42 -6.69
C VAL A 56 -3.25 14.13 -8.06
N GLY A 57 -2.95 15.43 -8.04
CA GLY A 57 -2.87 16.25 -9.25
C GLY A 57 -4.21 16.70 -9.85
N LEU A 58 -5.34 16.24 -9.29
CA LEU A 58 -6.68 16.72 -9.64
C LEU A 58 -7.02 17.97 -8.82
N LYS A 59 -7.76 18.90 -9.45
CA LYS A 59 -8.38 20.04 -8.78
C LYS A 59 -9.88 19.95 -8.94
N LEU A 60 -10.60 19.81 -7.83
CA LEU A 60 -12.07 19.74 -7.83
C LEU A 60 -12.65 21.14 -8.09
N SER A 61 -13.63 21.22 -8.99
CA SER A 61 -14.58 22.32 -9.05
C SER A 61 -15.65 22.13 -7.96
N ASN A 62 -16.33 23.22 -7.57
CA ASN A 62 -17.39 23.13 -6.56
C ASN A 62 -18.46 22.10 -6.98
N ASP A 63 -18.88 21.29 -6.00
CA ASP A 63 -19.88 20.21 -6.03
C ASP A 63 -19.55 18.92 -6.79
N GLN A 64 -18.40 18.79 -7.47
CA GLN A 64 -18.03 17.53 -8.12
C GLN A 64 -17.38 16.54 -7.13
N SER A 65 -17.85 15.29 -7.13
CA SER A 65 -17.17 14.21 -6.41
C SER A 65 -15.86 13.85 -7.11
N VAL A 66 -14.76 13.72 -6.35
CA VAL A 66 -13.46 13.29 -6.91
C VAL A 66 -13.56 11.95 -7.62
N TRP A 67 -14.51 11.11 -7.21
CA TRP A 67 -14.66 9.76 -7.73
C TRP A 67 -15.34 9.68 -9.10
N GLU A 68 -15.93 10.79 -9.56
CA GLU A 68 -16.47 10.93 -10.92
C GLU A 68 -15.38 11.31 -11.93
N ILE A 69 -14.23 11.79 -11.43
CA ILE A 69 -13.10 12.17 -12.27
C ILE A 69 -12.28 10.92 -12.55
N LYS A 70 -12.01 10.67 -13.83
CA LYS A 70 -11.06 9.64 -14.24
C LYS A 70 -9.71 10.32 -14.55
N PRO A 71 -8.68 10.20 -13.67
CA PRO A 71 -7.33 10.64 -14.00
C PRO A 71 -6.88 10.11 -15.35
N MET A 72 -6.20 10.97 -16.11
CA MET A 72 -5.69 10.59 -17.45
C MET A 72 -4.53 9.59 -17.34
N ASP A 73 -3.69 9.71 -16.31
CA ASP A 73 -2.57 8.82 -16.09
C ASP A 73 -2.93 7.67 -15.10
N PRO A 74 -2.44 6.44 -15.35
CA PRO A 74 -2.74 5.30 -14.48
C PRO A 74 -2.22 5.43 -13.04
N LEU A 75 -1.13 6.17 -12.80
CA LEU A 75 -0.52 6.28 -11.48
C LEU A 75 -1.37 7.13 -10.55
N SER A 76 -1.90 8.26 -11.04
CA SER A 76 -2.85 9.09 -10.30
C SER A 76 -4.15 8.34 -10.03
N PHE A 77 -4.62 7.51 -10.96
CA PHE A 77 -5.78 6.63 -10.73
C PHE A 77 -5.52 5.62 -9.60
N GLU A 78 -4.37 4.93 -9.64
CA GLU A 78 -3.94 4.00 -8.59
C GLU A 78 -3.80 4.70 -7.24
N ALA A 79 -3.15 5.87 -7.20
CA ALA A 79 -2.97 6.67 -6.00
C ALA A 79 -4.30 7.16 -5.42
N LEU A 80 -5.22 7.61 -6.27
CA LEU A 80 -6.56 8.07 -5.86
C LEU A 80 -7.30 6.97 -5.11
N HIS A 81 -7.40 5.78 -5.73
CA HIS A 81 -8.16 4.65 -5.19
C HIS A 81 -7.40 3.78 -4.18
N GLY A 82 -6.09 4.02 -4.02
CA GLY A 82 -5.25 3.36 -3.02
C GLY A 82 -5.24 4.03 -1.65
N PHE A 83 -5.74 5.27 -1.53
CA PHE A 83 -5.91 5.99 -0.25
C PHE A 83 -4.63 6.21 0.59
N THR A 84 -3.43 5.99 0.04
CA THR A 84 -2.18 6.29 0.75
C THR A 84 -2.08 7.77 1.15
N TRP A 85 -2.76 8.65 0.42
CA TRP A 85 -2.85 10.07 0.70
C TRP A 85 -3.55 10.43 2.02
N LEU A 86 -4.26 9.49 2.66
CA LEU A 86 -4.85 9.69 4.00
C LEU A 86 -3.80 10.10 5.04
N ARG A 87 -2.54 9.67 4.88
CA ARG A 87 -1.45 10.04 5.80
C ARG A 87 -1.19 11.53 5.84
N HIS A 88 -1.41 12.24 4.72
CA HIS A 88 -1.25 13.69 4.64
C HIS A 88 -2.35 14.41 5.42
N LEU A 89 -3.60 13.92 5.34
CA LEU A 89 -4.70 14.44 6.16
C LEU A 89 -4.51 14.13 7.65
N ARG A 90 -3.96 12.94 7.99
CA ARG A 90 -3.57 12.62 9.37
C ARG A 90 -2.49 13.57 9.88
N ALA A 91 -1.48 13.85 9.08
CA ALA A 91 -0.41 14.78 9.43
C ALA A 91 -0.90 16.22 9.61
N GLN A 92 -1.86 16.66 8.78
CA GLN A 92 -2.50 17.97 8.96
C GLN A 92 -3.41 17.99 10.21
N GLY A 93 -4.09 16.88 10.50
CA GLY A 93 -4.89 16.71 11.70
C GLY A 93 -6.09 17.67 11.80
N GLY A 94 -6.68 17.71 13.00
CA GLY A 94 -7.87 18.52 13.28
C GLY A 94 -9.17 17.94 12.73
N GLU A 95 -10.28 18.54 13.16
CA GLU A 95 -11.62 18.05 12.84
C GLU A 95 -11.97 18.21 11.35
N VAL A 96 -11.49 19.29 10.72
CA VAL A 96 -11.69 19.54 9.28
C VAL A 96 -11.09 18.41 8.44
N ALA A 97 -9.87 17.95 8.77
CA ALA A 97 -9.24 16.85 8.06
C ALA A 97 -10.00 15.53 8.25
N ARG A 98 -10.47 15.25 9.48
CA ARG A 98 -11.28 14.05 9.77
C ARG A 98 -12.61 14.05 9.01
N GLN A 99 -13.32 15.18 9.01
CA GLN A 99 -14.55 15.34 8.23
C GLN A 99 -14.30 15.16 6.73
N ARG A 100 -13.19 15.72 6.21
CA ARG A 100 -12.79 15.55 4.81
C ARG A 100 -12.54 14.08 4.47
N VAL A 101 -11.82 13.34 5.32
CA VAL A 101 -11.63 11.88 5.14
C VAL A 101 -12.97 11.16 5.14
N ARG A 102 -13.82 11.39 6.14
CA ARG A 102 -15.11 10.69 6.25
C ARG A 102 -16.00 10.94 5.04
N LYS A 103 -16.03 12.17 4.52
CA LYS A 103 -16.73 12.48 3.27
C LYS A 103 -16.15 11.70 2.10
N LEU A 104 -14.84 11.78 1.86
CA LEU A 104 -14.19 11.09 0.74
C LEU A 104 -14.40 9.57 0.80
N VAL A 105 -14.26 8.97 1.99
CA VAL A 105 -14.48 7.53 2.20
C VAL A 105 -15.95 7.15 2.01
N SER A 106 -16.90 7.93 2.53
CA SER A 106 -18.33 7.68 2.32
C SER A 106 -18.69 7.73 0.84
N ASP A 107 -18.29 8.80 0.14
CA ASP A 107 -18.56 8.97 -1.28
C ASP A 107 -17.94 7.81 -2.11
N TRP A 108 -16.76 7.29 -1.70
CA TRP A 108 -16.16 6.11 -2.32
C TRP A 108 -16.95 4.84 -2.05
N LEU A 109 -17.43 4.66 -0.82
CA LEU A 109 -18.27 3.51 -0.46
C LEU A 109 -19.58 3.51 -1.24
N ASP A 110 -20.17 4.68 -1.48
CA ASP A 110 -21.40 4.81 -2.26
C ASP A 110 -21.18 4.45 -3.73
N ALA A 111 -20.04 4.84 -4.31
CA ALA A 111 -19.75 4.62 -5.73
C ALA A 111 -19.06 3.28 -6.05
N PHE A 112 -18.23 2.74 -5.16
CA PHE A 112 -17.28 1.64 -5.46
C PHE A 112 -17.32 0.46 -4.48
N ASN A 113 -18.29 0.39 -3.56
CA ASN A 113 -18.43 -0.76 -2.65
C ASN A 113 -19.10 -2.01 -3.29
N VAL A 114 -19.08 -2.07 -4.61
CA VAL A 114 -19.39 -3.23 -5.46
C VAL A 114 -18.20 -3.54 -6.34
N TRP A 115 -18.06 -4.79 -6.79
CA TRP A 115 -16.90 -5.17 -7.60
C TRP A 115 -16.79 -4.31 -8.86
N HIS A 116 -15.58 -3.81 -9.11
CA HIS A 116 -15.25 -3.03 -10.29
C HIS A 116 -13.91 -3.51 -10.88
N PRO A 117 -13.80 -3.73 -12.21
CA PRO A 117 -12.66 -4.44 -12.82
C PRO A 117 -11.29 -3.78 -12.62
N VAL A 118 -11.24 -2.47 -12.39
CA VAL A 118 -9.99 -1.71 -12.15
C VAL A 118 -9.80 -1.36 -10.68
N VAL A 119 -10.76 -0.65 -10.05
CA VAL A 119 -10.71 -0.24 -8.63
C VAL A 119 -10.52 -1.40 -7.63
N TRP A 120 -10.98 -2.61 -7.98
CA TRP A 120 -10.80 -3.83 -7.18
C TRP A 120 -9.61 -4.69 -7.66
N ARG A 121 -8.71 -4.15 -8.49
CA ARG A 121 -7.43 -4.83 -8.79
C ARG A 121 -6.61 -4.97 -7.50
N GLY A 122 -5.93 -6.11 -7.36
CA GLY A 122 -5.25 -6.54 -6.13
C GLY A 122 -4.31 -5.51 -5.50
N ASP A 123 -3.54 -4.79 -6.32
CA ASP A 123 -2.59 -3.77 -5.87
C ASP A 123 -3.30 -2.53 -5.31
N ILE A 124 -4.39 -2.08 -5.95
CA ILE A 124 -5.16 -0.91 -5.51
C ILE A 124 -5.93 -1.23 -4.23
N LEU A 125 -6.62 -2.38 -4.18
CA LEU A 125 -7.29 -2.80 -2.93
C LEU A 125 -6.29 -3.11 -1.82
N GLY A 126 -5.09 -3.57 -2.16
CA GLY A 126 -4.04 -3.86 -1.18
C GLY A 126 -3.59 -2.60 -0.46
N GLU A 127 -3.27 -1.55 -1.24
CA GLU A 127 -2.99 -0.23 -0.69
C GLU A 127 -4.18 0.30 0.13
N ARG A 128 -5.40 0.26 -0.41
CA ARG A 128 -6.58 0.78 0.28
C ARG A 128 -6.88 0.07 1.60
N ILE A 129 -6.77 -1.26 1.65
CA ILE A 129 -6.94 -2.04 2.89
C ILE A 129 -5.90 -1.60 3.92
N SER A 130 -4.62 -1.53 3.53
CA SER A 130 -3.54 -1.14 4.44
C SER A 130 -3.70 0.29 4.94
N ALA A 131 -4.09 1.23 4.06
CA ALA A 131 -4.31 2.62 4.38
C ALA A 131 -5.49 2.77 5.36
N TRP A 132 -6.64 2.17 5.04
CA TRP A 132 -7.82 2.29 5.89
C TRP A 132 -7.64 1.66 7.27
N LEU A 133 -6.96 0.52 7.36
CA LEU A 133 -6.65 -0.11 8.65
C LEU A 133 -5.62 0.71 9.43
N GLY A 134 -4.51 1.11 8.80
CA GLY A 134 -3.43 1.84 9.47
C GLY A 134 -3.80 3.25 9.91
N MET A 135 -4.92 3.79 9.42
CA MET A 135 -5.45 5.10 9.78
C MET A 135 -6.86 5.01 10.36
N PHE A 136 -7.32 3.81 10.75
CA PHE A 136 -8.69 3.59 11.20
C PHE A 136 -9.06 4.53 12.34
N ASP A 137 -8.25 4.57 13.41
CA ASP A 137 -8.53 5.41 14.59
C ASP A 137 -8.67 6.88 14.21
N PHE A 138 -7.82 7.39 13.32
CA PHE A 138 -7.82 8.81 12.92
C PHE A 138 -9.18 9.29 12.41
N PHE A 139 -9.88 8.49 11.60
CA PHE A 139 -11.15 8.92 10.99
C PHE A 139 -12.38 8.17 11.48
N CYS A 140 -12.22 7.01 12.14
CA CYS A 140 -13.32 6.20 12.66
C CYS A 140 -13.57 6.40 14.16
N GLU A 141 -12.59 6.75 15.00
CA GLU A 141 -12.76 6.81 16.46
C GLU A 141 -13.93 7.72 16.90
N SER A 142 -14.06 8.88 16.27
CA SER A 142 -15.15 9.86 16.50
C SER A 142 -16.29 9.76 15.49
N ALA A 143 -16.29 8.75 14.60
CA ALA A 143 -17.33 8.58 13.59
C ALA A 143 -18.56 7.86 14.16
N SER A 144 -19.67 7.90 13.42
CA SER A 144 -20.86 7.11 13.75
C SER A 144 -20.61 5.61 13.63
N ASP A 145 -21.33 4.83 14.43
CA ASP A 145 -21.27 3.37 14.42
C ASP A 145 -21.60 2.78 13.03
N ASP A 146 -22.57 3.38 12.34
CA ASP A 146 -22.92 3.01 10.97
C ASP A 146 -21.74 3.20 10.01
N PHE A 147 -21.08 4.35 10.05
CA PHE A 147 -19.91 4.61 9.21
C PHE A 147 -18.78 3.60 9.50
N ARG A 148 -18.46 3.36 10.78
CA ARG A 148 -17.45 2.36 11.17
C ARG A 148 -17.79 0.97 10.64
N LYS A 149 -19.05 0.55 10.76
CA LYS A 149 -19.55 -0.74 10.26
C LYS A 149 -19.44 -0.85 8.74
N ARG A 150 -19.82 0.20 7.99
CA ARG A 150 -19.72 0.25 6.53
C ARG A 150 -18.27 0.13 6.05
N VAL A 151 -17.33 0.82 6.71
CA VAL A 151 -15.89 0.73 6.42
C VAL A 151 -15.37 -0.67 6.67
N LEU A 152 -15.61 -1.24 7.85
CA LEU A 152 -15.17 -2.60 8.19
C LEU A 152 -15.77 -3.66 7.26
N GLN A 153 -17.06 -3.55 6.93
CA GLN A 153 -17.69 -4.45 5.97
C GLN A 153 -17.02 -4.39 4.60
N SER A 154 -16.71 -3.17 4.11
CA SER A 154 -16.02 -3.00 2.84
C SER A 154 -14.60 -3.59 2.86
N ILE A 155 -13.85 -3.40 3.95
CA ILE A 155 -12.52 -4.02 4.13
C ILE A 155 -12.63 -5.54 4.04
N THR A 156 -13.58 -6.16 4.75
CA THR A 156 -13.80 -7.61 4.69
C THR A 156 -14.14 -8.07 3.26
N LYS A 157 -15.01 -7.34 2.54
CA LYS A 157 -15.35 -7.65 1.14
C LYS A 157 -14.12 -7.62 0.24
N GLN A 158 -13.28 -6.60 0.38
CA GLN A 158 -12.08 -6.41 -0.43
C GLN A 158 -11.04 -7.49 -0.15
N ILE A 159 -10.83 -7.88 1.12
CA ILE A 159 -9.96 -9.01 1.48
C ILE A 159 -10.47 -10.31 0.84
N MET A 160 -11.77 -10.60 0.99
CA MET A 160 -12.38 -11.79 0.40
C MET A 160 -12.25 -11.82 -1.13
N HIS A 161 -12.42 -10.68 -1.80
CA HIS A 161 -12.16 -10.57 -3.24
C HIS A 161 -10.69 -10.83 -3.56
N GLY A 162 -9.76 -10.11 -2.92
CA GLY A 162 -8.33 -10.21 -3.20
C GLY A 162 -7.76 -11.61 -2.95
N LEU A 163 -8.26 -12.34 -1.95
CA LEU A 163 -7.91 -13.75 -1.71
C LEU A 163 -8.37 -14.67 -2.84
N ASN A 164 -9.58 -14.47 -3.35
CA ASN A 164 -10.10 -15.25 -4.49
C ASN A 164 -9.37 -14.91 -5.80
N ASP A 165 -8.85 -13.70 -5.90
CA ASP A 165 -8.26 -13.15 -7.12
C ASP A 165 -6.72 -13.19 -7.13
N ILE A 166 -6.10 -13.67 -6.04
CA ILE A 166 -4.65 -13.59 -5.77
C ILE A 166 -3.78 -14.16 -6.90
N LYS A 167 -4.25 -15.11 -7.70
CA LYS A 167 -3.44 -15.69 -8.80
C LYS A 167 -3.32 -14.77 -10.01
N SER A 168 -4.16 -13.74 -10.11
CA SER A 168 -4.29 -12.88 -11.28
C SER A 168 -3.55 -11.55 -11.15
N ASN A 169 -2.89 -11.33 -10.02
CA ASN A 169 -2.23 -10.05 -9.74
C ASN A 169 -1.05 -9.85 -10.67
N GLU A 170 -0.80 -8.58 -10.94
CA GLU A 170 0.37 -8.16 -11.71
C GLU A 170 1.67 -8.44 -10.96
N VAL A 171 2.77 -8.58 -11.70
CA VAL A 171 4.11 -8.82 -11.17
C VAL A 171 4.74 -7.53 -10.63
N GLY A 172 5.88 -7.65 -9.94
CA GLY A 172 6.64 -6.49 -9.48
C GLY A 172 6.04 -5.84 -8.23
N ILE A 173 6.19 -4.53 -8.10
CA ILE A 173 5.72 -3.76 -6.94
C ILE A 173 4.21 -3.90 -6.70
N ARG A 174 3.39 -3.97 -7.77
CA ARG A 174 1.93 -4.17 -7.67
C ARG A 174 1.57 -5.47 -6.94
N ARG A 175 2.37 -6.53 -7.12
CA ARG A 175 2.23 -7.79 -6.40
C ARG A 175 2.42 -7.60 -4.89
N ILE A 176 3.46 -6.86 -4.52
CA ILE A 176 3.81 -6.56 -3.14
C ILE A 176 2.74 -5.70 -2.48
N ARG A 177 2.21 -4.67 -3.16
CA ARG A 177 1.06 -3.89 -2.69
C ARG A 177 -0.13 -4.77 -2.32
N THR A 178 -0.43 -5.76 -3.17
CA THR A 178 -1.52 -6.70 -2.88
C THR A 178 -1.22 -7.56 -1.65
N LEU A 179 -0.02 -8.15 -1.60
CA LEU A 179 0.36 -9.06 -0.52
C LEU A 179 0.42 -8.33 0.82
N LYS A 180 0.95 -7.10 0.84
CA LYS A 180 0.95 -6.19 2.01
C LYS A 180 -0.46 -6.01 2.55
N GLY A 181 -1.39 -5.53 1.72
CA GLY A 181 -2.76 -5.28 2.14
C GLY A 181 -3.49 -6.54 2.61
N LEU A 182 -3.32 -7.66 1.92
CA LEU A 182 -3.97 -8.92 2.30
C LEU A 182 -3.37 -9.54 3.56
N LEU A 183 -2.06 -9.47 3.77
CA LEU A 183 -1.43 -9.93 5.01
C LEU A 183 -1.90 -9.09 6.20
N ILE A 184 -1.79 -7.76 6.09
CA ILE A 184 -2.26 -6.83 7.12
C ILE A 184 -3.74 -7.06 7.42
N GLY A 185 -4.59 -7.11 6.39
CA GLY A 185 -6.03 -7.29 6.56
C GLY A 185 -6.41 -8.64 7.16
N CYS A 186 -5.81 -9.74 6.68
CA CYS A 186 -6.07 -11.06 7.24
C CYS A 186 -5.67 -11.15 8.71
N THR A 187 -4.50 -10.63 9.07
CA THR A 187 -4.01 -10.63 10.46
C THR A 187 -4.88 -9.72 11.34
N ALA A 188 -5.12 -8.47 10.93
CA ALA A 188 -5.90 -7.51 11.71
C ALA A 188 -7.33 -7.97 12.01
N LEU A 189 -7.99 -8.64 11.05
CA LEU A 189 -9.39 -9.11 11.17
C LEU A 189 -9.49 -10.60 11.55
N ASN A 190 -8.39 -11.19 12.02
CA ASN A 190 -8.30 -12.58 12.49
C ASN A 190 -8.91 -13.60 11.50
N PHE A 191 -8.46 -13.55 10.24
CA PHE A 191 -8.73 -14.60 9.26
C PHE A 191 -7.92 -15.87 9.58
N ASP A 192 -8.31 -17.01 9.02
CA ASP A 192 -7.64 -18.27 9.29
C ASP A 192 -6.17 -18.29 8.84
N GLU A 193 -5.37 -19.04 9.58
CA GLU A 193 -3.93 -19.11 9.39
C GLU A 193 -3.52 -19.80 8.07
N THR A 194 -4.41 -20.58 7.45
CA THR A 194 -4.15 -21.19 6.13
C THR A 194 -4.00 -20.11 5.06
N ARG A 195 -4.83 -19.07 5.11
CA ARG A 195 -4.72 -17.88 4.25
C ARG A 195 -3.42 -17.12 4.53
N GLY A 196 -3.08 -16.91 5.80
CA GLY A 196 -1.83 -16.28 6.21
C GLY A 196 -0.59 -17.00 5.67
N ASN A 197 -0.55 -18.33 5.83
CA ASN A 197 0.53 -19.19 5.33
C ASN A 197 0.67 -19.13 3.81
N LEU A 198 -0.45 -19.16 3.08
CA LEU A 198 -0.44 -19.00 1.62
C LEU A 198 0.19 -17.66 1.22
N LEU A 199 -0.23 -16.57 1.85
CA LEU A 199 0.26 -15.22 1.53
C LEU A 199 1.74 -15.05 1.86
N ARG A 200 2.22 -15.57 3.00
CA ARG A 200 3.64 -15.55 3.37
C ARG A 200 4.50 -16.35 2.38
N ARG A 201 4.03 -17.51 1.94
CA ARG A 201 4.72 -18.29 0.90
C ARG A 201 4.79 -17.53 -0.42
N LEU A 202 3.73 -16.82 -0.79
CA LEU A 202 3.73 -15.99 -2.00
C LEU A 202 4.68 -14.79 -1.83
N LEU A 203 4.69 -14.14 -0.67
CA LEU A 203 5.62 -13.06 -0.35
C LEU A 203 7.06 -13.51 -0.51
N HIS A 204 7.44 -14.62 0.11
CA HIS A 204 8.80 -15.16 0.03
C HIS A 204 9.24 -15.37 -1.43
N LYS A 205 8.38 -15.95 -2.28
CA LYS A 205 8.67 -16.07 -3.72
C LYS A 205 8.91 -14.73 -4.41
N GLU A 206 8.13 -13.70 -4.06
CA GLU A 206 8.34 -12.35 -4.62
C GLU A 206 9.63 -11.71 -4.11
N LEU A 207 10.04 -11.97 -2.87
CA LEU A 207 11.31 -11.51 -2.33
C LEU A 207 12.49 -12.10 -3.12
N GLU A 208 12.47 -13.40 -3.39
CA GLU A 208 13.50 -14.08 -4.19
C GLU A 208 13.55 -13.58 -5.65
N LEU A 209 12.38 -13.26 -6.23
CA LEU A 209 12.29 -12.79 -7.61
C LEU A 209 12.67 -11.31 -7.77
N GLN A 210 12.38 -10.46 -6.79
CA GLN A 210 12.47 -9.02 -6.93
C GLN A 210 13.65 -8.38 -6.19
N VAL A 211 14.29 -9.09 -5.26
CA VAL A 211 15.46 -8.59 -4.52
C VAL A 211 16.71 -9.37 -4.92
N LEU A 212 17.64 -8.67 -5.59
CA LEU A 212 18.91 -9.23 -6.04
C LEU A 212 19.86 -9.58 -4.87
N PRO A 213 20.93 -10.36 -5.11
CA PRO A 213 21.85 -10.78 -4.05
C PRO A 213 22.45 -9.62 -3.24
N ASP A 214 22.83 -8.53 -3.92
CA ASP A 214 23.32 -7.28 -3.30
C ASP A 214 22.26 -6.50 -2.48
N GLY A 215 21.00 -6.93 -2.53
CA GLY A 215 19.87 -6.28 -1.86
C GLY A 215 19.14 -5.27 -2.74
N GLY A 216 19.56 -5.05 -3.98
CA GLY A 216 18.92 -4.10 -4.87
C GLY A 216 17.59 -4.64 -5.41
N HIS A 217 16.61 -3.77 -5.57
CA HIS A 217 15.35 -4.16 -6.22
C HIS A 217 15.54 -4.24 -7.75
N ILE A 218 14.98 -5.27 -8.41
CA ILE A 218 15.18 -5.53 -9.85
C ILE A 218 14.80 -4.37 -10.77
N SER A 219 13.90 -3.48 -10.33
CA SER A 219 13.49 -2.30 -11.12
C SER A 219 14.57 -1.23 -11.23
N ARG A 220 15.61 -1.28 -10.38
CA ARG A 220 16.68 -0.27 -10.30
C ARG A 220 16.18 1.16 -10.03
N SER A 221 14.93 1.29 -9.57
CA SER A 221 14.28 2.55 -9.24
C SER A 221 14.33 2.77 -7.73
N PRO A 222 15.02 3.81 -7.24
CA PRO A 222 15.09 4.13 -5.82
C PRO A 222 13.70 4.32 -5.18
N SER A 223 12.75 4.94 -5.87
CA SER A 223 11.37 5.11 -5.37
C SER A 223 10.65 3.77 -5.18
N ILE A 224 10.69 2.88 -6.16
CA ILE A 224 10.09 1.53 -6.03
C ILE A 224 10.77 0.77 -4.89
N HIS A 225 12.09 0.91 -4.75
CA HIS A 225 12.84 0.23 -3.71
C HIS A 225 12.43 0.69 -2.30
N VAL A 226 12.25 1.99 -2.09
CA VAL A 226 11.74 2.53 -0.82
C VAL A 226 10.34 2.02 -0.54
N GLU A 227 9.45 2.07 -1.53
CA GLU A 227 8.09 1.57 -1.39
C GLU A 227 8.06 0.08 -1.02
N PHE A 228 8.96 -0.72 -1.62
CA PHE A 228 9.11 -2.13 -1.32
C PHE A 228 9.56 -2.33 0.14
N ILE A 229 10.58 -1.62 0.60
CA ILE A 229 11.04 -1.69 2.00
C ILE A 229 9.91 -1.31 2.96
N MET A 230 9.16 -0.25 2.67
CA MET A 230 8.02 0.16 3.49
C MET A 230 6.99 -0.96 3.62
N ALA A 231 6.64 -1.62 2.51
CA ALA A 231 5.72 -2.76 2.52
C ALA A 231 6.21 -3.90 3.41
N LEU A 232 7.51 -4.23 3.36
CA LEU A 232 8.09 -5.28 4.20
C LEU A 232 8.08 -4.91 5.69
N ILE A 233 8.36 -3.64 6.00
CA ILE A 233 8.31 -3.12 7.37
C ILE A 233 6.87 -3.17 7.90
N ASP A 234 5.88 -2.77 7.12
CA ASP A 234 4.47 -2.84 7.50
C ASP A 234 4.04 -4.30 7.79
N ILE A 235 4.43 -5.25 6.93
CA ILE A 235 4.18 -6.69 7.10
C ILE A 235 4.86 -7.23 8.38
N ARG A 236 6.12 -6.83 8.63
CA ARG A 236 6.83 -7.19 9.86
C ARG A 236 6.10 -6.65 11.09
N ASN A 237 5.70 -5.38 11.07
CA ASN A 237 5.09 -4.71 12.21
C ASN A 237 3.76 -5.36 12.59
N ILE A 238 2.90 -5.70 11.61
CA ILE A 238 1.64 -6.40 11.90
C ILE A 238 1.87 -7.85 12.39
N SER A 239 2.91 -8.53 11.89
CA SER A 239 3.26 -9.88 12.37
C SER A 239 3.65 -9.86 13.84
N ARG A 240 4.44 -8.86 14.26
CA ARG A 240 4.83 -8.66 15.66
C ARG A 240 3.65 -8.28 16.55
N ALA A 241 2.75 -7.43 16.07
CA ALA A 241 1.53 -7.09 16.80
C ALA A 241 0.62 -8.32 17.04
N ASN A 242 0.71 -9.33 16.17
CA ASN A 242 0.05 -10.63 16.34
C ASN A 242 0.81 -11.61 17.25
N GLY A 243 1.92 -11.19 17.88
CA GLY A 243 2.75 -12.08 18.70
C GLY A 243 3.50 -13.15 17.92
N LEU A 244 3.57 -13.06 16.58
CA LEU A 244 4.41 -13.95 15.79
C LEU A 244 5.88 -13.55 15.97
N GLU A 245 6.74 -14.56 16.10
CA GLU A 245 8.18 -14.32 16.12
C GLU A 245 8.62 -13.57 14.87
N THR A 246 9.64 -12.73 15.04
CA THR A 246 10.17 -11.95 13.93
C THR A 246 10.74 -12.92 12.90
N ASN A 247 10.16 -12.93 11.70
CA ASN A 247 10.70 -13.72 10.59
C ASN A 247 12.11 -13.20 10.24
N GLU A 248 13.14 -13.95 10.63
CA GLU A 248 14.55 -13.59 10.45
C GLU A 248 14.90 -13.38 8.98
N GLU A 249 14.31 -14.17 8.09
CA GLU A 249 14.52 -14.04 6.66
C GLU A 249 13.97 -12.71 6.12
N LEU A 250 12.75 -12.34 6.50
CA LEU A 250 12.17 -11.04 6.12
C LEU A 250 13.06 -9.88 6.60
N GLN A 251 13.60 -9.97 7.82
CA GLN A 251 14.55 -9.00 8.35
C GLN A 251 15.86 -8.98 7.57
N ALA A 252 16.37 -10.13 7.13
CA ALA A 252 17.57 -10.21 6.32
C ALA A 252 17.38 -9.52 4.96
N PHE A 253 16.20 -9.65 4.33
CA PHE A 253 15.86 -8.88 3.12
C PHE A 253 15.81 -7.38 3.40
N ILE A 254 15.10 -6.93 4.45
CA ILE A 254 15.02 -5.50 4.83
C ILE A 254 16.42 -4.93 5.09
N ALA A 255 17.26 -5.65 5.85
CA ALA A 255 18.62 -5.25 6.17
C ALA A 255 19.48 -5.07 4.91
N ARG A 256 19.47 -6.05 4.00
CA ARG A 256 20.19 -6.00 2.72
C ARG A 256 19.73 -4.82 1.86
N MET A 257 18.41 -4.68 1.67
CA MET A 257 17.84 -3.58 0.89
C MET A 257 18.21 -2.21 1.48
N SER A 258 18.25 -2.07 2.81
CA SER A 258 18.61 -0.81 3.46
C SER A 258 20.01 -0.30 3.10
N ARG A 259 20.96 -1.20 2.79
CA ARG A 259 22.32 -0.83 2.38
C ARG A 259 22.31 -0.16 1.01
N VAL A 260 21.50 -0.68 0.09
CA VAL A 260 21.27 -0.11 -1.25
C VAL A 260 20.51 1.21 -1.15
N LEU A 261 19.53 1.32 -0.24
CA LEU A 261 18.88 2.59 0.03
C LEU A 261 19.87 3.68 0.48
N ARG A 262 20.83 3.34 1.37
CA ARG A 262 21.91 4.27 1.77
C ARG A 262 22.86 4.60 0.61
N LEU A 263 23.06 3.68 -0.33
CA LEU A 263 23.83 3.91 -1.55
C LEU A 263 23.16 4.98 -2.42
N TRP A 264 21.85 4.88 -2.67
CA TRP A 264 21.10 5.82 -3.51
C TRP A 264 20.77 7.18 -2.87
N ARG A 265 21.12 7.35 -1.60
CA ARG A 265 20.89 8.60 -0.86
C ARG A 265 21.98 9.63 -1.15
N HIS A 266 21.61 10.84 -1.58
CA HIS A 266 22.51 11.99 -1.72
C HIS A 266 22.86 12.60 -0.35
N GLY A 267 23.82 13.54 -0.33
CA GLY A 267 24.27 14.20 0.91
C GLY A 267 23.20 15.08 1.57
N ASP A 268 22.25 15.60 0.79
CA ASP A 268 21.07 16.31 1.29
C ASP A 268 20.02 15.37 1.93
N GLY A 269 20.26 14.06 1.82
CA GLY A 269 19.43 13.03 2.38
C GLY A 269 18.28 12.56 1.51
N LYS A 270 18.15 13.07 0.28
CA LYS A 270 17.12 12.66 -0.70
C LYS A 270 17.62 11.54 -1.62
N LEU A 271 16.74 10.95 -2.42
CA LEU A 271 17.09 9.87 -3.34
C LEU A 271 17.60 10.38 -4.69
N ALA A 272 18.49 9.61 -5.29
CA ALA A 272 18.82 9.73 -6.70
C ALA A 272 17.60 9.49 -7.62
N LEU A 273 17.56 10.20 -8.74
CA LEU A 273 16.42 10.24 -9.67
C LEU A 273 16.55 9.25 -10.85
N PHE A 274 17.05 8.05 -10.59
CA PHE A 274 17.17 7.01 -11.62
C PHE A 274 15.85 6.26 -11.84
N HIS A 275 15.62 5.75 -13.07
CA HIS A 275 14.50 4.87 -13.43
C HIS A 275 13.13 5.36 -12.92
N SER A 276 12.74 6.57 -13.32
CA SER A 276 11.46 7.22 -12.96
C SER A 276 11.22 7.37 -11.46
N SER A 277 12.30 7.52 -10.68
CA SER A 277 12.24 7.82 -9.26
C SER A 277 11.94 9.30 -9.02
N GLN A 278 11.34 9.58 -7.87
CA GLN A 278 11.23 10.91 -7.28
C GLN A 278 12.27 11.07 -6.18
N GLU A 279 12.55 12.31 -5.78
CA GLU A 279 13.52 12.60 -4.72
C GLU A 279 13.10 11.95 -3.40
N ASN A 280 11.77 11.88 -3.18
CA ASN A 280 11.11 11.60 -1.91
C ASN A 280 11.55 12.57 -0.80
N GLY A 281 10.64 12.83 0.15
CA GLY A 281 10.98 13.70 1.28
C GLY A 281 12.05 13.06 2.17
N LYS A 282 13.08 13.82 2.55
CA LYS A 282 14.06 13.41 3.58
C LYS A 282 13.39 12.79 4.83
N PRO A 283 12.26 13.32 5.35
CA PRO A 283 11.56 12.70 6.49
C PRO A 283 11.11 11.26 6.25
N LEU A 284 10.63 10.94 5.03
CA LEU A 284 10.23 9.58 4.68
C LEU A 284 11.44 8.64 4.65
N ILE A 285 12.53 9.06 4.02
CA ILE A 285 13.75 8.25 3.90
C ILE A 285 14.37 7.98 5.27
N ASP A 286 14.42 9.00 6.13
CA ASP A 286 14.90 8.86 7.51
C ASP A 286 13.99 7.95 8.33
N SER A 287 12.66 8.05 8.18
CA SER A 287 11.71 7.16 8.85
C SER A 287 11.90 5.70 8.41
N VAL A 288 12.07 5.45 7.10
CA VAL A 288 12.34 4.11 6.58
C VAL A 288 13.63 3.55 7.16
N LEU A 289 14.75 4.29 7.07
CA LEU A 289 16.04 3.84 7.61
C LEU A 289 16.03 3.67 9.13
N GLY A 290 15.32 4.54 9.86
CA GLY A 290 15.19 4.46 11.32
C GLY A 290 14.37 3.25 11.80
N GLN A 291 13.47 2.75 10.95
CA GLN A 291 12.72 1.51 11.22
C GLN A 291 13.46 0.24 10.73
N VAL A 292 14.61 0.38 10.07
CA VAL A 292 15.49 -0.75 9.77
C VAL A 292 16.29 -1.10 11.02
N GLU A 293 16.01 -2.27 11.59
CA GLU A 293 16.70 -2.80 12.77
C GLU A 293 17.99 -3.53 12.33
N SER A 294 18.91 -2.81 11.71
CA SER A 294 20.16 -3.39 11.20
C SER A 294 21.35 -2.49 11.40
N GLN A 295 22.45 -3.08 11.86
CA GLN A 295 23.77 -2.43 11.99
C GLN A 295 24.63 -2.58 10.73
N GLN A 296 24.08 -3.10 9.63
CA GLN A 296 24.86 -3.34 8.41
C GLN A 296 25.40 -2.02 7.82
N LYS A 297 26.70 -2.02 7.49
CA LYS A 297 27.37 -0.84 6.92
C LYS A 297 26.83 -0.50 5.53
N THR A 298 26.84 0.79 5.21
CA THR A 298 26.60 1.32 3.87
C THR A 298 27.56 0.69 2.86
N ILE A 299 27.04 0.39 1.67
CA ILE A 299 27.83 -0.09 0.54
C ILE A 299 28.05 1.04 -0.44
N TYR A 300 29.17 0.98 -1.17
CA TYR A 300 29.52 1.93 -2.23
C TYR A 300 29.45 1.30 -3.62
N ALA A 301 29.20 -0.01 -3.70
CA ALA A 301 29.03 -0.77 -4.93
C ALA A 301 27.86 -1.76 -4.73
N ALA A 302 26.98 -1.83 -5.72
CA ALA A 302 25.88 -2.76 -5.81
C ALA A 302 25.87 -3.31 -7.25
N ASP A 303 26.70 -4.34 -7.47
CA ASP A 303 27.06 -4.82 -8.80
C ASP A 303 25.87 -5.50 -9.52
N ASN A 304 24.95 -6.15 -8.80
CA ASN A 304 23.81 -6.82 -9.42
C ASN A 304 22.80 -5.83 -10.00
N ILE A 305 22.59 -4.68 -9.33
CA ILE A 305 21.80 -3.57 -9.87
C ILE A 305 22.61 -2.60 -10.74
N GLY A 306 23.94 -2.68 -10.73
CA GLY A 306 24.85 -1.89 -11.59
C GLY A 306 25.10 -0.46 -11.12
N PHE A 307 25.16 -0.22 -9.81
CA PHE A 307 25.38 1.13 -9.25
C PHE A 307 26.64 1.20 -8.38
N HIS A 308 27.41 2.27 -8.56
CA HIS A 308 28.50 2.66 -7.68
C HIS A 308 28.27 4.07 -7.16
N LYS A 309 28.46 4.28 -5.86
CA LYS A 309 28.36 5.60 -5.23
C LYS A 309 29.74 6.24 -5.20
N VAL A 310 29.82 7.40 -5.84
CA VAL A 310 30.94 8.32 -5.68
C VAL A 310 30.49 9.45 -4.77
N SER A 311 31.27 9.73 -3.72
CA SER A 311 31.06 10.86 -2.83
C SER A 311 32.31 11.74 -2.85
N ALA A 312 32.13 13.03 -3.10
CA ALA A 312 33.18 14.04 -2.98
C ALA A 312 32.81 15.02 -1.86
N GLY A 313 33.74 15.22 -0.92
CA GLY A 313 33.54 16.07 0.27
C GLY A 313 32.97 15.31 1.46
N SER A 314 33.64 15.47 2.61
CA SER A 314 33.23 14.99 3.94
C SER A 314 32.39 16.05 4.67
#